data_AF-A0A2N2GK93-F1
#
_entry.id   AF-A0A2N2GK93-F1
#
_cell.length_a   1.000
_cell.length_b   1.000
_cell.length_c   1.000
_cell.angle_alpha   90.00
_cell.angle_beta   90.00
_cell.angle_gamma   90.00
#
_symmetry.space_group_name_H-M   'P 1'
#
loop_
_entity.id
_entity.type
_entity.pdbx_description
1 polymer ?
#
loop_
_entity_poly.entity_id
_entity_poly.type
_entity_poly.pdbx_seq_one_letter_code
_entity_poly.pdbx_strand_id
1 'polypeptide(L)'
;MKKYQPERTDLLINTDWGIPRDGMTEEEARSKKMRLFHNRWVTNEEKKQLKDERNAYAAIRVIGFALLFICVLVLINIRLIAADGITTVVVAVLYAFAATVTGSGVIRYALWARYPAILIFLSFFILPFMPLFESEKGAPLLFILGMAGLYYFLRKTARKIFWPQAGVKSDNRKIRPLVRKTAYAMALLISLSAGYFVYEMSQAKRMAADACGMARAGMPVEEYLSKLSGEDYKIIRGSETITIVPKRGLGRNNCTLTHDGRNMTGAKTGFID
;
A
#
# COMPACT_ATOMS: atom_id res chain seq x y z
N MET A 1 -21.20 -19.08 14.83
CA MET A 1 -19.86 -19.71 14.88
C MET A 1 -19.86 -20.90 13.92
N LYS A 2 -18.93 -20.97 12.95
CA LYS A 2 -18.81 -22.15 12.09
C LYS A 2 -17.94 -23.18 12.82
N LYS A 3 -18.55 -24.28 13.27
CA LYS A 3 -17.96 -25.29 14.18
C LYS A 3 -17.17 -26.40 13.48
N TYR A 4 -17.40 -26.61 12.18
CA TYR A 4 -16.73 -27.65 11.41
C TYR A 4 -16.97 -27.37 9.92
N GLN A 5 -15.92 -27.38 9.11
CA GLN A 5 -15.95 -27.18 7.65
C GLN A 5 -15.07 -28.24 6.99
N PRO A 6 -15.57 -29.47 6.77
CA PRO A 6 -14.75 -30.63 6.37
C PRO A 6 -13.91 -30.41 5.10
N GLU A 7 -14.33 -29.49 4.24
CA GLU A 7 -13.62 -29.04 3.04
C GLU A 7 -12.33 -28.25 3.32
N ARG A 8 -12.09 -27.84 4.57
CA ARG A 8 -10.94 -27.02 4.99
C ARG A 8 -9.83 -27.83 5.65
N THR A 9 -8.60 -27.29 5.66
CA THR A 9 -7.42 -27.99 6.20
C THR A 9 -6.81 -27.32 7.42
N ASP A 10 -7.43 -26.25 7.91
CA ASP A 10 -6.93 -25.48 9.04
C ASP A 10 -7.46 -26.01 10.36
N LEU A 11 -6.57 -26.09 11.36
CA LEU A 11 -6.91 -26.65 12.67
C LEU A 11 -7.95 -25.75 13.34
N LEU A 12 -7.77 -24.42 13.28
CA LEU A 12 -8.61 -23.46 14.00
C LEU A 12 -10.12 -23.51 13.71
N ILE A 13 -10.54 -23.95 12.51
CA ILE A 13 -11.96 -24.00 12.10
C ILE A 13 -12.53 -25.42 12.06
N ASN A 14 -11.71 -26.43 11.80
CA ASN A 14 -12.13 -27.83 11.71
C ASN A 14 -11.89 -28.63 12.97
N THR A 15 -11.12 -28.03 13.87
CA THR A 15 -11.32 -28.25 15.27
C THR A 15 -12.12 -27.06 15.72
N ASP A 16 -13.24 -27.34 16.35
CA ASP A 16 -13.64 -26.57 17.49
C ASP A 16 -12.33 -26.24 18.24
N TRP A 17 -11.98 -24.97 18.41
CA TRP A 17 -10.84 -24.65 19.29
C TRP A 17 -10.82 -25.39 20.65
N GLY A 18 -11.86 -26.03 21.20
CA GLY A 18 -13.32 -25.87 21.05
C GLY A 18 -14.17 -27.07 21.46
N ILE A 19 -13.61 -28.28 21.64
CA ILE A 19 -14.06 -29.21 22.68
C ILE A 19 -12.83 -29.96 23.19
N PRO A 20 -12.24 -29.59 24.35
CA PRO A 20 -11.44 -30.54 25.11
C PRO A 20 -12.37 -31.64 25.62
N ARG A 21 -12.07 -32.90 25.27
CA ARG A 21 -12.52 -34.06 26.04
C ARG A 21 -11.34 -35.00 26.23
N ASP A 22 -10.22 -34.45 26.66
CA ASP A 22 -9.08 -35.29 26.98
C ASP A 22 -9.10 -35.54 28.48
N GLY A 23 -9.45 -36.77 28.87
CA GLY A 23 -9.26 -37.32 30.21
C GLY A 23 -7.79 -37.57 30.56
N MET A 24 -6.86 -36.78 29.99
CA MET A 24 -5.42 -36.92 30.21
C MET A 24 -5.04 -36.17 31.49
N THR A 25 -4.38 -36.87 32.40
CA THR A 25 -3.97 -36.31 33.69
C THR A 25 -2.77 -35.36 33.53
N GLU A 26 -2.58 -34.45 34.48
CA GLU A 26 -1.46 -33.51 34.46
C GLU A 26 -0.09 -34.22 34.48
N GLU A 27 -0.02 -35.39 35.12
CA GLU A 27 1.18 -36.23 35.20
C GLU A 27 1.57 -36.81 33.84
N GLU A 28 0.59 -37.32 33.08
CA GLU A 28 0.78 -37.81 31.71
C GLU A 28 1.18 -36.67 30.74
N ALA A 29 0.65 -35.47 30.95
CA ALA A 29 1.02 -34.31 30.15
C ALA A 29 2.46 -33.84 30.44
N ARG A 30 2.87 -33.85 31.71
CA ARG A 30 4.24 -33.49 32.13
C ARG A 30 5.26 -34.49 31.59
N SER A 31 4.97 -35.80 31.62
CA SER A 31 5.86 -36.84 31.07
C SER A 31 6.06 -36.68 29.55
N LYS A 32 5.03 -36.23 28.82
CA LYS A 32 5.07 -35.96 27.37
C LYS A 32 5.57 -34.55 27.00
N LYS A 33 6.04 -33.74 27.97
CA LYS A 33 6.48 -32.33 27.78
C LYS A 33 5.41 -31.46 27.10
N MET A 34 4.14 -31.73 27.35
CA MET A 34 3.02 -30.96 26.82
C MET A 34 2.76 -29.71 27.66
N ARG A 35 2.14 -28.70 27.07
CA ARG A 35 1.74 -27.46 27.76
C ARG A 35 0.25 -27.24 27.62
N LEU A 36 -0.36 -26.71 28.67
CA LEU A 36 -1.75 -26.28 28.62
C LEU A 36 -1.89 -25.05 27.70
N PHE A 37 -2.83 -25.11 26.75
CA PHE A 37 -3.18 -24.02 25.86
C PHE A 37 -4.69 -24.03 25.64
N HIS A 38 -5.39 -22.99 26.13
CA HIS A 38 -6.86 -22.88 26.07
C HIS A 38 -7.57 -24.17 26.51
N ASN A 39 -7.27 -24.65 27.72
CA ASN A 39 -7.87 -25.83 28.36
C ASN A 39 -7.61 -27.18 27.65
N ARG A 40 -6.56 -27.26 26.82
CA ARG A 40 -6.11 -28.51 26.18
C ARG A 40 -4.59 -28.69 26.35
N TRP A 41 -4.15 -29.91 26.61
CA TRP A 41 -2.74 -30.27 26.58
C TRP A 41 -2.28 -30.40 25.14
N VAL A 42 -1.30 -29.58 24.75
CA VAL A 42 -0.76 -29.56 23.38
C VAL A 42 0.75 -29.63 23.40
N THR A 43 1.33 -30.16 22.32
CA THR A 43 2.79 -30.10 22.13
C THR A 43 3.24 -28.65 21.88
N ASN A 44 4.51 -28.35 22.11
CA ASN A 44 5.06 -27.02 21.81
C ASN A 44 4.93 -26.65 20.32
N GLU A 45 5.03 -27.64 19.44
CA GLU A 45 4.89 -27.46 17.98
C GLU A 45 3.45 -27.13 17.60
N GLU A 46 2.48 -27.88 18.13
CA GLU A 46 1.06 -27.63 17.92
C GLU A 46 0.64 -26.27 18.48
N LYS A 47 1.10 -25.92 19.69
CA LYS A 47 0.89 -24.58 20.27
C LYS A 47 1.40 -23.46 19.37
N LYS A 48 2.58 -23.64 18.77
CA LYS A 48 3.16 -22.66 17.83
C LYS A 48 2.31 -22.55 16.57
N GLN A 49 1.87 -23.67 16.01
CA GLN A 49 1.00 -23.70 14.83
C GLN A 49 -0.34 -23.01 15.11
N LEU A 50 -1.00 -23.32 16.23
CA LEU A 50 -2.27 -22.71 16.63
C LEU A 50 -2.14 -21.19 16.82
N LYS A 51 -1.04 -20.73 17.44
CA LYS A 51 -0.77 -19.29 17.60
C LYS A 51 -0.58 -18.60 16.24
N ASP A 52 0.15 -19.23 15.33
CA ASP A 52 0.35 -18.72 13.97
C ASP A 52 -0.95 -18.66 13.16
N GLU A 53 -1.80 -19.69 13.26
CA GLU A 53 -3.13 -19.70 12.63
C GLU A 53 -4.02 -18.59 13.21
N ARG A 54 -4.13 -18.49 14.54
CA ARG A 54 -4.89 -17.41 15.21
C ARG A 54 -4.46 -16.03 14.74
N ASN A 55 -3.16 -15.78 14.71
CA ASN A 55 -2.60 -14.50 14.29
C ASN A 55 -2.90 -14.21 12.81
N ALA A 56 -2.83 -15.23 11.95
CA ALA A 56 -3.21 -15.08 10.54
C ALA A 56 -4.70 -14.75 10.39
N TYR A 57 -5.58 -15.43 11.13
CA TYR A 57 -7.02 -15.15 11.13
C TYR A 57 -7.37 -13.74 11.58
N ALA A 58 -6.73 -13.28 12.66
CA ALA A 58 -6.89 -11.94 13.19
C ALA A 58 -6.38 -10.90 12.17
N ALA A 59 -5.18 -11.10 11.63
CA ALA A 59 -4.60 -10.19 10.63
C ALA A 59 -5.47 -10.10 9.37
N ILE A 60 -5.98 -11.23 8.85
CA ILE A 60 -6.88 -11.25 7.68
C ILE A 60 -8.16 -10.45 7.96
N ARG A 61 -8.74 -10.55 9.17
CA ARG A 61 -9.91 -9.72 9.53
C ARG A 61 -9.57 -8.25 9.61
N VAL A 62 -8.47 -7.88 10.26
CA VAL A 62 -8.01 -6.49 10.33
C VAL A 62 -7.83 -5.92 8.92
N ILE A 63 -7.22 -6.69 8.01
CA ILE A 63 -7.06 -6.30 6.62
C ILE A 63 -8.41 -6.18 5.90
N GLY A 64 -9.35 -7.10 6.16
CA GLY A 64 -10.71 -7.01 5.63
C GLY A 64 -11.43 -5.74 6.09
N PHE A 65 -11.31 -5.36 7.36
CA PHE A 65 -11.84 -4.09 7.86
C PHE A 65 -11.12 -2.88 7.28
N ALA A 66 -9.81 -2.96 7.07
CA ALA A 66 -9.05 -1.90 6.40
C ALA A 66 -9.55 -1.67 4.96
N LEU A 67 -9.91 -2.74 4.24
CA LEU A 67 -10.54 -2.62 2.91
C LEU A 67 -11.92 -1.96 2.97
N LEU A 68 -12.74 -2.26 3.99
CA LEU A 68 -14.02 -1.58 4.19
C LEU A 68 -13.82 -0.09 4.52
N PHE A 69 -12.76 0.25 5.26
CA PHE A 69 -12.45 1.64 5.62
C PHE A 69 -12.18 2.53 4.38
N ILE A 70 -11.69 1.96 3.28
CA ILE A 70 -11.51 2.68 2.00
C ILE A 70 -12.85 3.25 1.52
N CYS A 71 -13.95 2.50 1.65
CA CYS A 71 -15.27 2.98 1.26
C CYS A 71 -15.71 4.20 2.09
N VAL A 72 -15.45 4.18 3.39
CA VAL A 72 -15.73 5.32 4.28
C VAL A 72 -14.92 6.55 3.86
N LEU A 73 -13.64 6.39 3.51
CA LEU A 73 -12.81 7.49 3.03
C LEU A 73 -13.32 8.09 1.72
N VAL A 74 -13.77 7.26 0.77
CA VAL A 74 -14.36 7.73 -0.49
C VAL A 74 -15.66 8.49 -0.23
N LEU A 75 -16.52 8.01 0.66
CA LEU A 75 -17.78 8.70 1.01
C LEU A 75 -17.53 10.06 1.66
N ILE A 76 -16.58 10.15 2.60
CA ILE A 76 -16.23 11.41 3.27
C ILE A 76 -15.70 12.44 2.26
N ASN A 77 -14.87 12.00 1.30
CA ASN A 77 -14.22 12.88 0.34
C ASN A 77 -14.96 13.01 -1.00
N ILE A 78 -16.19 12.48 -1.12
CA ILE A 78 -16.90 12.41 -2.39
C ILE A 78 -17.12 13.79 -3.04
N ARG A 79 -17.30 14.84 -2.23
CA ARG A 79 -17.45 16.23 -2.71
C ARG A 79 -16.16 16.77 -3.33
N LEU A 80 -15.01 16.44 -2.75
CA LEU A 80 -13.70 16.80 -3.28
C LEU A 80 -13.44 16.03 -4.59
N ILE A 81 -13.69 14.72 -4.59
CA ILE A 81 -13.53 13.87 -5.79
C ILE A 81 -14.44 14.34 -6.93
N ALA A 82 -15.65 14.81 -6.62
CA ALA A 82 -16.60 15.33 -7.60
C ALA A 82 -16.16 16.65 -8.25
N ALA A 83 -15.28 17.42 -7.61
CA ALA A 83 -14.73 18.63 -8.21
C ALA A 83 -13.81 18.30 -9.41
N ASP A 84 -13.19 17.12 -9.42
CA ASP A 84 -12.29 16.67 -10.49
C ASP A 84 -13.04 16.05 -11.69
N GLY A 85 -14.37 15.96 -11.63
CA GLY A 85 -15.23 15.53 -12.73
C GLY A 85 -16.01 14.23 -12.47
N ILE A 86 -16.83 13.84 -13.45
CA ILE A 86 -17.73 12.68 -13.30
C ILE A 86 -16.96 11.36 -13.42
N THR A 87 -15.93 11.30 -14.27
CA THR A 87 -15.13 10.10 -14.51
C THR A 87 -14.34 9.68 -13.27
N THR A 88 -13.77 10.64 -12.52
CA THR A 88 -13.04 10.40 -11.27
C THR A 88 -13.96 9.84 -10.18
N VAL A 89 -15.16 10.40 -10.04
CA VAL A 89 -16.20 9.90 -9.13
C VAL A 89 -16.59 8.48 -9.46
N VAL A 90 -16.86 8.18 -10.74
CA VAL A 90 -17.24 6.82 -11.18
C VAL A 90 -16.14 5.82 -10.85
N VAL A 91 -14.88 6.13 -11.15
CA VAL A 91 -13.75 5.25 -10.82
C VAL A 91 -13.60 5.06 -9.31
N ALA A 92 -13.70 6.14 -8.52
CA ALA A 92 -13.60 6.06 -7.07
C ALA A 92 -14.72 5.21 -6.44
N VAL A 93 -15.95 5.36 -6.93
CA VAL A 93 -17.11 4.57 -6.48
C VAL A 93 -16.95 3.10 -6.85
N LEU A 94 -16.53 2.80 -8.08
CA LEU A 94 -16.24 1.42 -8.52
C LEU A 94 -15.15 0.78 -7.67
N TYR A 95 -14.10 1.53 -7.36
CA TYR A 95 -13.00 1.07 -6.52
C TYR A 95 -13.47 0.82 -5.07
N ALA A 96 -14.24 1.74 -4.49
CA ALA A 96 -14.83 1.59 -3.17
C ALA A 96 -15.77 0.37 -3.10
N PHE A 97 -16.56 0.15 -4.15
CA PHE A 97 -17.44 -1.01 -4.26
C PHE A 97 -16.64 -2.32 -4.31
N ALA A 98 -15.61 -2.39 -5.16
CA ALA A 98 -14.72 -3.54 -5.26
C ALA A 98 -14.01 -3.83 -3.92
N ALA A 99 -13.52 -2.79 -3.23
CA ALA A 99 -12.92 -2.89 -1.90
C ALA A 99 -13.92 -3.37 -0.84
N THR A 100 -15.17 -2.93 -0.92
CA THR A 100 -16.24 -3.33 0.02
C THR A 100 -16.63 -4.80 -0.14
N VAL A 101 -16.87 -5.21 -1.39
CA VAL A 101 -17.21 -6.60 -1.74
C VAL A 101 -16.06 -7.53 -1.34
N THR A 102 -14.83 -7.14 -1.68
CA THR A 102 -13.63 -7.91 -1.32
C THR A 102 -13.40 -7.94 0.19
N GLY A 103 -13.48 -6.81 0.88
CA GLY A 103 -13.32 -6.72 2.34
C GLY A 103 -14.34 -7.57 3.09
N SER A 104 -15.59 -7.55 2.66
CA SER A 104 -16.65 -8.41 3.20
C SER A 104 -16.36 -9.89 2.96
N GLY A 105 -15.91 -10.25 1.75
CA GLY A 105 -15.47 -11.59 1.41
C GLY A 105 -14.28 -12.06 2.26
N VAL A 106 -13.31 -11.19 2.50
CA VAL A 106 -12.12 -11.44 3.35
C VAL A 106 -12.52 -11.68 4.81
N ILE A 107 -13.41 -10.85 5.37
CA ILE A 107 -13.92 -11.00 6.75
C ILE A 107 -14.66 -12.33 6.93
N ARG A 108 -15.40 -12.75 5.90
CA ARG A 108 -16.14 -14.03 5.88
C ARG A 108 -15.27 -15.23 5.46
N TYR A 109 -14.00 -15.02 5.13
CA TYR A 109 -13.07 -16.03 4.61
C TYR A 109 -13.58 -16.74 3.35
N ALA A 110 -14.24 -16.01 2.45
CA ALA A 110 -14.73 -16.56 1.19
C ALA A 110 -13.56 -16.90 0.25
N LEU A 111 -13.58 -18.09 -0.36
CA LEU A 111 -12.48 -18.61 -1.19
C LEU A 111 -12.09 -17.65 -2.33
N TRP A 112 -13.08 -17.03 -2.97
CA TRP A 112 -12.88 -16.10 -4.08
C TRP A 112 -12.24 -14.77 -3.66
N ALA A 113 -12.32 -14.37 -2.38
CA ALA A 113 -11.95 -13.03 -1.95
C ALA A 113 -10.44 -12.75 -1.97
N ARG A 114 -9.62 -13.81 -2.03
CA ARG A 114 -8.16 -13.68 -1.98
C ARG A 114 -7.57 -12.99 -3.21
N TYR A 115 -7.98 -13.39 -4.42
CA TYR A 115 -7.39 -12.84 -5.64
C TYR A 115 -7.77 -11.37 -5.86
N PRO A 116 -9.04 -10.96 -5.69
CA PRO A 116 -9.41 -9.55 -5.68
C PRO A 116 -8.66 -8.75 -4.62
N ALA A 117 -8.46 -9.30 -3.40
CA ALA A 117 -7.70 -8.61 -2.36
C ALA A 117 -6.23 -8.38 -2.78
N ILE A 118 -5.58 -9.39 -3.37
CA ILE A 118 -4.21 -9.27 -3.88
C ILE A 118 -4.14 -8.18 -4.97
N LEU A 119 -5.10 -8.14 -5.90
CA LEU A 119 -5.16 -7.11 -6.94
C LEU A 119 -5.33 -5.71 -6.35
N ILE A 120 -6.19 -5.54 -5.35
CA ILE A 120 -6.38 -4.26 -4.65
C ILE A 120 -5.07 -3.84 -3.95
N PHE A 121 -4.40 -4.72 -3.23
CA PHE A 121 -3.13 -4.37 -2.58
C PHE A 121 -2.00 -4.13 -3.59
N LEU A 122 -1.99 -4.80 -4.74
CA LEU A 122 -1.08 -4.47 -5.84
C LEU A 122 -1.37 -3.07 -6.41
N SER A 123 -2.63 -2.68 -6.50
CA SER A 123 -2.99 -1.35 -6.99
C SER A 123 -2.46 -0.23 -6.08
N PHE A 124 -2.23 -0.47 -4.78
CA PHE A 124 -1.65 0.53 -3.86
C PHE A 124 -0.21 0.94 -4.22
N PHE A 125 0.49 0.15 -5.04
CA PHE A 125 1.80 0.51 -5.56
C PHE A 125 1.72 1.38 -6.82
N ILE A 126 0.55 1.42 -7.48
CA ILE A 126 0.34 2.15 -8.74
C ILE A 126 -0.47 3.42 -8.47
N LEU A 127 -1.46 3.37 -7.56
CA LEU A 127 -2.34 4.47 -7.22
C LEU A 127 -1.61 5.77 -6.83
N PRO A 128 -0.52 5.75 -6.04
CA PRO A 128 0.24 6.95 -5.73
C PRO A 128 0.86 7.67 -6.95
N PHE A 129 0.95 6.98 -8.09
CA PHE A 129 1.43 7.53 -9.36
C PHE A 129 0.30 7.89 -10.32
N MET A 130 -0.97 7.69 -9.92
CA MET A 130 -2.11 8.18 -10.67
C MET A 130 -2.42 9.62 -10.25
N PRO A 131 -2.77 10.50 -11.20
CA PRO A 131 -3.09 11.91 -10.90
C PRO A 131 -4.17 12.07 -9.81
N LEU A 132 -5.13 11.13 -9.77
CA LEU A 132 -6.23 11.09 -8.79
C LEU A 132 -5.79 10.94 -7.32
N PHE A 133 -4.58 10.46 -7.03
CA PHE A 133 -4.12 10.17 -5.66
C PHE A 133 -2.75 10.80 -5.35
N GLU A 134 -2.38 11.85 -6.10
CA GLU A 134 -1.10 12.58 -6.04
C GLU A 134 -0.92 13.42 -4.76
N SER A 135 -1.45 12.94 -3.62
CA SER A 135 -1.17 13.51 -2.30
C SER A 135 0.14 12.94 -1.76
N GLU A 136 1.21 13.76 -1.81
CA GLU A 136 2.57 13.46 -1.30
C GLU A 136 2.58 12.87 0.14
N LYS A 137 1.56 13.18 0.96
CA LYS A 137 1.47 12.73 2.36
C LYS A 137 0.84 11.33 2.52
N GLY A 138 0.05 10.87 1.55
CA GLY A 138 -0.72 9.62 1.61
C GLY A 138 -0.01 8.43 0.96
N ALA A 139 0.89 8.69 0.02
CA ALA A 139 1.62 7.67 -0.72
C ALA A 139 2.38 6.67 0.18
N PRO A 140 3.19 7.09 1.17
CA PRO A 140 3.95 6.15 2.00
C PRO A 140 3.05 5.19 2.79
N LEU A 141 1.90 5.68 3.25
CA LEU A 141 0.94 4.88 4.00
C LEU A 141 0.28 3.82 3.11
N LEU A 142 -0.05 4.17 1.85
CA LEU A 142 -0.56 3.22 0.86
C LEU A 142 0.47 2.14 0.53
N PHE A 143 1.74 2.48 0.38
CA PHE A 143 2.82 1.49 0.18
C PHE A 143 2.96 0.53 1.36
N ILE A 144 2.97 1.05 2.60
CA ILE A 144 3.05 0.21 3.80
C ILE A 144 1.83 -0.71 3.90
N LEU A 145 0.64 -0.18 3.64
CA LEU A 145 -0.61 -0.94 3.67
C LEU A 145 -0.65 -2.01 2.56
N GLY A 146 -0.12 -1.69 1.37
CA GLY A 146 0.07 -2.58 0.22
C GLY A 146 0.99 -3.74 0.56
N MET A 147 2.16 -3.43 1.11
CA MET A 147 3.16 -4.41 1.54
C MET A 147 2.63 -5.31 2.65
N ALA A 148 1.97 -4.74 3.66
CA ALA A 148 1.36 -5.51 4.74
C ALA A 148 0.27 -6.45 4.21
N GLY A 149 -0.65 -5.94 3.40
CA GLY A 149 -1.72 -6.73 2.79
C GLY A 149 -1.17 -7.92 1.99
N LEU A 150 -0.24 -7.65 1.07
CA LEU A 150 0.40 -8.71 0.27
C LEU A 150 1.15 -9.73 1.14
N TYR A 151 1.92 -9.27 2.12
CA TYR A 151 2.65 -10.16 3.03
C TYR A 151 1.72 -11.17 3.70
N TYR A 152 0.58 -10.72 4.23
CA TYR A 152 -0.37 -11.60 4.92
C TYR A 152 -1.12 -12.52 3.94
N PHE A 153 -1.54 -12.06 2.77
CA PHE A 153 -2.25 -12.89 1.78
C PHE A 153 -1.37 -13.90 1.02
N LEU A 154 -0.06 -13.67 0.97
CA LEU A 154 0.91 -14.60 0.36
C LEU A 154 1.43 -15.67 1.35
N ARG A 155 1.19 -15.48 2.66
CA ARG A 155 1.59 -16.44 3.71
C ARG A 155 0.91 -17.80 3.49
N LYS A 156 1.63 -18.89 3.81
CA LYS A 156 1.13 -20.28 3.68
C LYS A 156 -0.21 -20.48 4.39
N THR A 157 -0.38 -19.87 5.56
CA THR A 157 -1.59 -19.95 6.37
C THR A 157 -2.80 -19.31 5.66
N ALA A 158 -2.65 -18.11 5.11
CA ALA A 158 -3.72 -17.46 4.34
C ALA A 158 -4.07 -18.27 3.07
N ARG A 159 -3.07 -18.87 2.41
CA ARG A 159 -3.29 -19.81 1.31
C ARG A 159 -4.19 -20.97 1.71
N LYS A 160 -3.94 -21.62 2.85
CA LYS A 160 -4.78 -22.69 3.37
C LYS A 160 -6.20 -22.24 3.69
N ILE A 161 -6.35 -21.01 4.20
CA ILE A 161 -7.66 -20.43 4.56
C ILE A 161 -8.54 -20.19 3.34
N PHE A 162 -7.97 -19.60 2.29
CA PHE A 162 -8.71 -19.18 1.08
C PHE A 162 -8.65 -20.20 -0.06
N TRP A 163 -7.78 -21.19 0.01
CA TRP A 163 -7.65 -22.26 -0.98
C TRP A 163 -7.24 -23.56 -0.30
N PRO A 164 -8.16 -24.23 0.41
CA PRO A 164 -7.89 -25.52 1.02
C PRO A 164 -7.72 -26.54 -0.11
N GLN A 165 -6.48 -27.01 -0.32
CA GLN A 165 -6.26 -28.14 -1.22
C GLN A 165 -6.80 -29.40 -0.53
N ALA A 166 -7.91 -29.93 -1.04
CA ALA A 166 -8.43 -31.22 -0.61
C ALA A 166 -7.34 -32.29 -0.83
N GLY A 167 -6.96 -33.00 0.24
CA GLY A 167 -6.12 -34.20 0.16
C GLY A 167 -4.60 -34.03 0.26
N VAL A 168 -4.06 -32.85 0.55
CA VAL A 168 -2.59 -32.69 0.67
C VAL A 168 -2.14 -32.97 2.11
N LYS A 169 -1.60 -34.19 2.34
CA LYS A 169 -0.74 -34.49 3.50
C LYS A 169 0.24 -33.33 3.68
N SER A 170 0.46 -32.88 4.92
CA SER A 170 1.27 -31.72 5.25
C SER A 170 2.58 -31.71 4.46
N ASP A 171 2.58 -31.00 3.35
CA ASP A 171 3.75 -30.99 2.49
C ASP A 171 4.80 -30.13 3.21
N ASN A 172 5.70 -30.86 3.86
CA ASN A 172 6.95 -30.39 4.44
C ASN A 172 7.98 -30.10 3.34
N ARG A 173 7.55 -29.90 2.07
CA ARG A 173 8.37 -29.21 1.09
C ARG A 173 8.70 -27.81 1.61
N LYS A 174 9.94 -27.70 2.10
CA LYS A 174 10.68 -26.45 2.25
C LYS A 174 10.62 -25.73 0.89
N ILE A 175 9.67 -24.84 0.70
CA ILE A 175 9.70 -23.88 -0.40
C ILE A 175 11.06 -23.20 -0.29
N ARG A 176 11.92 -23.39 -1.31
CA ARG A 176 13.32 -22.98 -1.25
C ARG A 176 13.36 -21.50 -0.81
N PRO A 177 14.15 -21.16 0.22
CA PRO A 177 14.20 -19.81 0.80
C PRO A 177 14.56 -18.74 -0.24
N LEU A 178 15.14 -19.15 -1.37
CA LEU A 178 15.49 -18.31 -2.50
C LEU A 178 14.29 -17.54 -3.07
N VAL A 179 13.20 -18.20 -3.48
CA VAL A 179 12.04 -17.53 -4.12
C VAL A 179 11.42 -16.46 -3.21
N ARG A 180 11.39 -16.73 -1.89
CA ARG A 180 10.89 -15.79 -0.89
C ARG A 180 11.84 -14.60 -0.71
N LYS A 181 13.15 -14.84 -0.70
CA LYS A 181 14.16 -13.79 -0.69
C LYS A 181 14.10 -12.95 -1.98
N THR A 182 13.90 -13.58 -3.14
CA THR A 182 13.77 -12.86 -4.43
C THR A 182 12.53 -11.98 -4.45
N ALA A 183 11.39 -12.48 -3.99
CA ALA A 183 10.16 -11.68 -3.90
C ALA A 183 10.31 -10.49 -2.94
N TYR A 184 10.95 -10.68 -1.78
CA TYR A 184 11.21 -9.57 -0.86
C TYR A 184 12.27 -8.59 -1.38
N ALA A 185 13.30 -9.08 -2.07
CA ALA A 185 14.31 -8.23 -2.70
C ALA A 185 13.69 -7.38 -3.81
N MET A 186 12.82 -7.97 -4.65
CA MET A 186 12.08 -7.24 -5.68
C MET A 186 11.14 -6.20 -5.06
N ALA A 187 10.42 -6.55 -4.00
CA ALA A 187 9.54 -5.59 -3.32
C ALA A 187 10.33 -4.45 -2.64
N LEU A 188 11.49 -4.75 -2.05
CA LEU A 188 12.40 -3.76 -1.48
C LEU A 188 12.96 -2.84 -2.57
N LEU A 189 13.40 -3.40 -3.70
CA LEU A 189 13.89 -2.63 -4.84
C LEU A 189 12.81 -1.69 -5.37
N ILE A 190 11.60 -2.21 -5.63
CA ILE A 190 10.46 -1.39 -6.08
C ILE A 190 10.16 -0.28 -5.06
N SER A 191 10.19 -0.58 -3.76
CA SER A 191 9.95 0.41 -2.70
C SER A 191 11.03 1.48 -2.65
N LEU A 192 12.31 1.11 -2.84
CA LEU A 192 13.43 2.04 -2.90
C LEU A 192 13.36 2.91 -4.16
N SER A 193 13.02 2.33 -5.31
CA SER A 193 12.80 3.06 -6.56
C SER A 193 11.66 4.06 -6.40
N ALA A 194 10.51 3.62 -5.90
CA ALA A 194 9.36 4.48 -5.65
C ALA A 194 9.68 5.61 -4.65
N GLY A 195 10.38 5.29 -3.55
CA GLY A 195 10.82 6.28 -2.58
C GLY A 195 11.79 7.31 -3.17
N TYR A 196 12.70 6.88 -4.03
CA TYR A 196 13.61 7.77 -4.75
C TYR A 196 12.87 8.69 -5.72
N PHE A 197 11.89 8.16 -6.47
CA PHE A 197 11.05 8.97 -7.36
C PHE A 197 10.24 10.02 -6.60
N VAL A 198 9.64 9.65 -5.46
CA VAL A 198 8.91 10.61 -4.61
C VAL A 198 9.85 11.69 -4.06
N TYR A 199 11.06 11.30 -3.63
CA TYR A 199 12.08 12.23 -3.19
C TYR A 199 12.47 13.22 -4.30
N GLU A 200 12.72 12.73 -5.51
CA GLU A 200 13.05 13.57 -6.67
C GLU A 200 11.91 14.54 -7.03
N MET A 201 10.65 14.07 -7.01
CA MET A 201 9.48 14.91 -7.27
C MET A 201 9.32 16.02 -6.23
N SER A 202 9.49 15.68 -4.94
CA SER A 202 9.42 16.65 -3.84
C SER A 202 10.54 17.70 -3.91
N GLN A 203 11.76 17.27 -4.28
CA GLN A 203 12.87 18.18 -4.52
C GLN A 203 12.59 19.11 -5.71
N ALA A 204 12.09 18.59 -6.83
CA ALA A 204 11.73 19.39 -7.99
C ALA A 204 10.67 20.46 -7.67
N LYS A 205 9.67 20.11 -6.85
CA LYS A 205 8.65 21.05 -6.38
C LYS A 205 9.24 22.18 -5.54
N ARG A 206 10.15 21.87 -4.61
CA ARG A 206 10.87 22.89 -3.82
C ARG A 206 11.73 23.77 -4.70
N MET A 207 12.49 23.19 -5.62
CA MET A 207 13.32 23.94 -6.57
C MET A 207 12.50 24.91 -7.43
N ALA A 208 11.34 24.48 -7.95
CA ALA A 208 10.44 25.35 -8.70
C ALA A 208 9.86 26.49 -7.83
N ALA A 209 9.46 26.16 -6.60
CA ALA A 209 8.94 27.15 -5.66
C ALA A 209 10.01 28.18 -5.23
N ASP A 210 11.24 27.73 -4.94
CA ASP A 210 12.36 28.59 -4.58
C ASP A 210 12.75 29.50 -5.75
N ALA A 211 12.81 28.97 -6.98
CA ALA A 211 13.05 29.76 -8.18
C ALA A 211 12.01 30.89 -8.31
N CYS A 212 10.73 30.59 -8.11
CA CYS A 212 9.67 31.60 -8.13
C CYS A 212 9.73 32.58 -6.94
N GLY A 213 10.09 32.11 -5.74
CA GLY A 213 10.27 32.97 -4.57
C GLY A 213 11.42 33.97 -4.70
N MET A 214 12.44 33.63 -5.48
CA MET A 214 13.56 34.53 -5.80
C MET A 214 13.18 35.61 -6.83
N ALA A 215 12.13 35.39 -7.63
CA ALA A 215 11.68 36.34 -8.64
C ALA A 215 10.85 37.45 -8.01
N ARG A 216 11.35 38.69 -8.07
CA ARG A 216 10.65 39.88 -7.55
C ARG A 216 10.30 40.83 -8.68
N ALA A 217 9.11 41.42 -8.62
CA ALA A 217 8.71 42.47 -9.56
C ALA A 217 9.72 43.62 -9.54
N GLY A 218 10.12 44.10 -10.73
CA GLY A 218 11.12 45.16 -10.91
C GLY A 218 12.58 44.69 -10.94
N MET A 219 12.87 43.41 -10.70
CA MET A 219 14.24 42.87 -10.85
C MET A 219 14.58 42.64 -12.33
N PRO A 220 15.81 42.96 -12.78
CA PRO A 220 16.25 42.71 -14.14
C PRO A 220 16.28 41.21 -14.46
N VAL A 221 15.80 40.85 -15.65
CA VAL A 221 15.68 39.44 -16.08
C VAL A 221 17.05 38.73 -16.09
N GLU A 222 18.08 39.35 -16.67
CA GLU A 222 19.40 38.72 -16.77
C GLU A 222 20.11 38.59 -15.41
N GLU A 223 19.88 39.54 -14.49
CA GLU A 223 20.40 39.43 -13.12
C GLU A 223 19.78 38.23 -12.40
N TYR A 224 18.47 38.03 -12.57
CA TYR A 224 17.79 36.87 -12.01
C TYR A 224 18.29 35.55 -12.62
N LEU A 225 18.38 35.46 -13.96
CA LEU A 225 18.81 34.23 -14.63
C LEU A 225 20.26 33.84 -14.28
N SER A 226 21.12 34.81 -13.98
CA SER A 226 22.50 34.54 -13.51
C SER A 226 22.57 33.81 -12.18
N LYS A 227 21.51 33.88 -11.35
CA LYS A 227 21.43 33.22 -10.04
C LYS A 227 21.01 31.75 -10.14
N LEU A 228 20.59 31.29 -11.32
CA LEU A 228 20.14 29.92 -11.55
C LEU A 228 21.22 29.10 -12.25
N SER A 229 21.53 27.94 -11.69
CA SER A 229 22.46 26.99 -12.31
C SER A 229 21.83 26.30 -13.52
N GLY A 230 22.50 26.37 -14.68
CA GLY A 230 22.10 25.63 -15.88
C GLY A 230 22.25 24.11 -15.74
N GLU A 231 22.93 23.62 -14.71
CA GLU A 231 22.97 22.18 -14.40
C GLU A 231 21.64 21.71 -13.79
N ASP A 232 21.07 22.51 -12.89
CA ASP A 232 19.87 22.18 -12.12
C ASP A 232 18.56 22.49 -12.85
N TYR A 233 18.59 23.52 -13.71
CA TYR A 233 17.40 24.04 -14.38
C TYR A 233 17.53 24.03 -15.90
N LYS A 234 16.40 23.79 -16.57
CA LYS A 234 16.20 24.06 -17.98
C LYS A 234 15.40 25.35 -18.10
N ILE A 235 15.97 26.34 -18.79
CA ILE A 235 15.37 27.67 -18.97
C ILE A 235 14.84 27.77 -20.41
N ILE A 236 13.56 28.06 -20.54
CA ILE A 236 12.86 28.23 -21.83
C ILE A 236 12.44 29.69 -21.93
N ARG A 237 13.07 30.44 -22.85
CA ARG A 237 12.78 31.86 -23.08
C ARG A 237 11.67 32.01 -24.11
N GLY A 238 10.60 32.72 -23.77
CA GLY A 238 9.54 33.18 -24.66
C GLY A 238 9.56 34.70 -24.84
N SER A 239 8.64 35.23 -25.63
CA SER A 239 8.56 36.68 -25.92
C SER A 239 8.10 37.51 -24.72
N GLU A 240 7.19 36.97 -23.90
CA GLU A 240 6.58 37.66 -22.75
C GLU A 240 6.77 36.90 -21.44
N THR A 241 7.22 35.64 -21.53
CA THR A 241 7.36 34.74 -20.40
C THR A 241 8.62 33.91 -20.47
N ILE A 242 9.22 33.62 -19.32
CA ILE A 242 10.34 32.68 -19.19
C ILE A 242 9.90 31.53 -18.30
N THR A 243 10.07 30.30 -18.77
CA THR A 243 9.73 29.09 -18.00
C THR A 243 10.99 28.41 -17.50
N ILE A 244 11.06 28.20 -16.19
CA ILE A 244 12.18 27.55 -15.50
C ILE A 244 11.70 26.20 -15.01
N VAL A 245 12.30 25.15 -15.54
CA VAL A 245 11.93 23.77 -15.26
C VAL A 245 13.10 23.09 -14.55
N PRO A 246 12.97 22.64 -13.29
CA PRO A 246 13.98 21.80 -12.68
C PRO A 246 14.20 20.55 -13.53
N LYS A 247 15.45 20.14 -13.74
CA LYS A 247 15.74 18.89 -14.47
C LYS A 247 15.32 17.65 -13.69
N ARG A 248 15.19 17.76 -12.36
CA ARG A 248 14.62 16.73 -11.48
C ARG A 248 13.09 16.69 -11.59
N GLY A 249 12.48 15.55 -11.30
CA GLY A 249 11.02 15.42 -11.26
C GLY A 249 10.34 15.49 -12.63
N LEU A 250 11.03 15.03 -13.68
CA LEU A 250 10.50 14.80 -15.04
C LEU A 250 9.84 16.03 -15.70
N GLY A 251 10.16 17.24 -15.26
CA GLY A 251 9.63 18.48 -15.81
C GLY A 251 8.15 18.77 -15.51
N ARG A 252 7.55 18.09 -14.51
CA ARG A 252 6.15 18.33 -14.09
C ARG A 252 5.97 19.61 -13.27
N ASN A 253 7.05 20.11 -12.67
CA ASN A 253 7.06 21.35 -11.89
C ASN A 253 7.80 22.43 -12.66
N ASN A 254 7.28 23.65 -12.66
CA ASN A 254 7.95 24.79 -13.27
C ASN A 254 7.66 26.09 -12.54
N CYS A 255 8.48 27.09 -12.83
CA CYS A 255 8.23 28.47 -12.48
C CYS A 255 8.11 29.26 -13.78
N THR A 256 6.97 29.92 -13.97
CA THR A 256 6.73 30.82 -15.11
C THR A 256 6.87 32.26 -14.65
N LEU A 257 7.80 32.98 -15.26
CA LEU A 257 8.06 34.39 -15.05
C LEU A 257 7.41 35.20 -16.17
N THR A 258 6.85 36.36 -15.86
CA THR A 258 6.38 37.35 -16.83
C THR A 258 7.31 38.56 -16.83
N HIS A 259 7.57 39.17 -17.99
CA HIS A 259 8.46 40.32 -18.10
C HIS A 259 8.03 41.32 -19.18
N ASP A 260 8.48 42.56 -19.07
CA ASP A 260 8.28 43.63 -20.07
C ASP A 260 9.41 43.72 -21.12
N GLY A 261 10.36 42.76 -21.07
CA GLY A 261 11.53 42.70 -21.93
C GLY A 261 12.83 43.16 -21.26
N ARG A 262 12.74 43.82 -20.09
CA ARG A 262 13.92 44.16 -19.27
C ARG A 262 13.77 43.71 -17.82
N ASN A 263 12.59 43.94 -17.25
CA ASN A 263 12.28 43.68 -15.85
C ASN A 263 11.18 42.64 -15.70
N MET A 264 11.27 41.87 -14.62
CA MET A 264 10.20 40.95 -14.25
C MET A 264 8.97 41.72 -13.76
N THR A 265 7.80 41.33 -14.25
CA THR A 265 6.51 41.87 -13.82
C THR A 265 5.78 40.92 -12.86
N GLY A 266 6.14 39.64 -12.87
CA GLY A 266 5.51 38.63 -12.02
C GLY A 266 6.15 37.25 -12.16
N ALA A 267 5.76 36.36 -11.25
CA ALA A 267 6.18 34.97 -11.21
C ALA A 267 5.06 34.09 -10.68
N LYS A 268 4.90 32.89 -11.25
CA LYS A 268 3.91 31.91 -10.83
C LYS A 268 4.49 30.51 -10.91
N THR A 269 4.31 29.73 -9.85
CA THR A 269 4.61 28.30 -9.87
C THR A 269 3.55 27.56 -10.67
N GLY A 270 3.97 26.82 -11.70
CA GLY A 270 3.14 25.86 -12.40
C GLY A 270 3.40 24.47 -11.84
N PHE A 271 2.44 23.97 -11.08
CA PHE A 271 2.38 22.55 -10.72
C PHE A 271 1.45 21.89 -11.72
N ILE A 272 1.97 20.90 -12.47
CA ILE A 272 1.12 20.01 -13.24
C ILE A 272 0.61 18.97 -12.24
N ASP A 273 -0.50 19.31 -11.57
CA ASP A 273 -1.29 18.40 -10.74
C ASP A 273 -1.79 17.20 -11.58
#